data_AF-A0AAE4K189-F1
#
_entry.id   AF-A0AAE4K189-F1
#
_cell.length_a   1.000
_cell.length_b   1.000
_cell.length_c   1.000
_cell.angle_alpha   90.00
_cell.angle_beta   90.00
_cell.angle_gamma   90.00
#
_symmetry.space_group_name_H-M   'P 1'
#
loop_
_entity.id
_entity.type
_entity.pdbx_description
1 polymer ?
#
loop_
_entity_poly.entity_id
_entity_poly.type
_entity_poly.pdbx_seq_one_letter_code
_entity_poly.pdbx_strand_id
1 'polypeptide(L)'
;MTSTRPHLRRRRVVGSALAAAVLFAGAMSACSPNTSQLQQVESTALSASQVKERISKTPTSTDDDALPVGEDYLYVSAPELTEKEKAQRGRQDRSGPNSSIVARYRGSDGSVLWAREITPAVVNWFYDDDGSSAQDVAHDLLDWRPAGYAVVSPDGRYVSLVLRPPQTRPVLHDSDDDRNPLDVAAQRTHVLILDSATGETVRTVEVSGLILGQVLTNDALAVETARAYYPAGDGKGTVTVYSLTDASTAPASFSTDQWLTGIDDGALLLSPQSLATGWRNDVSVTLTRVDTRGRKLGTIEGVTAPDRKHWERPKQR
;
A
#
# COMPACT_ATOMS: atom_id res chain seq x y z
N MET A 1 -71.32 -55.67 -2.24
CA MET A 1 -69.96 -56.22 -2.08
C MET A 1 -69.49 -56.68 -3.44
N THR A 2 -68.70 -55.86 -4.13
CA THR A 2 -68.08 -56.22 -5.41
C THR A 2 -66.77 -55.44 -5.53
N SER A 3 -65.68 -56.11 -5.22
CA SER A 3 -64.32 -55.75 -5.61
C SER A 3 -63.72 -57.03 -6.15
N THR A 4 -63.17 -57.02 -7.37
CA THR A 4 -61.74 -57.25 -7.64
C THR A 4 -61.52 -57.39 -9.16
N ARG A 5 -60.36 -56.89 -9.57
CA ARG A 5 -59.76 -56.70 -10.90
C ARG A 5 -59.69 -57.94 -11.82
N PRO A 6 -59.53 -57.74 -13.14
CA PRO A 6 -59.14 -58.78 -14.07
C PRO A 6 -57.61 -58.90 -14.26
N HIS A 7 -57.15 -60.15 -14.25
CA HIS A 7 -56.42 -60.86 -15.31
C HIS A 7 -55.13 -60.31 -16.00
N LEU A 8 -54.06 -61.10 -15.79
CA LEU A 8 -53.28 -61.87 -16.80
C LEU A 8 -52.14 -61.25 -17.64
N ARG A 9 -51.07 -62.08 -17.68
CA ARG A 9 -50.06 -62.39 -18.74
C ARG A 9 -48.81 -61.49 -18.80
N ARG A 10 -47.61 -62.06 -18.53
CA ARG A 10 -46.68 -62.77 -19.47
C ARG A 10 -46.40 -61.90 -20.70
N ARG A 11 -45.15 -61.54 -21.07
CA ARG A 11 -44.01 -62.42 -21.39
C ARG A 11 -42.80 -61.56 -21.81
N ARG A 12 -41.60 -62.12 -21.57
CA ARG A 12 -40.33 -62.13 -22.37
C ARG A 12 -39.76 -60.81 -22.94
N VAL A 13 -38.58 -60.37 -22.48
CA VAL A 13 -37.20 -60.74 -22.92
C VAL A 13 -36.88 -60.29 -24.36
N VAL A 14 -35.80 -59.52 -24.47
CA VAL A 14 -34.68 -59.54 -25.45
C VAL A 14 -34.33 -58.10 -25.85
N GLY A 15 -33.04 -57.75 -25.82
CA GLY A 15 -32.48 -56.86 -26.84
C GLY A 15 -31.63 -55.71 -26.33
N SER A 16 -30.35 -56.01 -26.15
CA SER A 16 -29.18 -55.12 -26.06
C SER A 16 -29.21 -53.89 -26.99
N ALA A 17 -28.69 -52.76 -26.52
CA ALA A 17 -27.67 -51.98 -27.25
C ALA A 17 -27.09 -50.87 -26.36
N LEU A 18 -25.75 -50.86 -26.29
CA LEU A 18 -24.91 -49.81 -25.70
C LEU A 18 -25.31 -48.41 -26.23
N ALA A 19 -25.50 -47.47 -25.31
CA ALA A 19 -25.28 -46.05 -25.56
C ALA A 19 -24.30 -45.56 -24.48
N ALA A 20 -23.04 -45.38 -24.86
CA ALA A 20 -22.04 -44.74 -24.03
C ALA A 20 -22.36 -43.24 -23.96
N ALA A 21 -23.03 -42.81 -22.89
CA ALA A 21 -23.20 -41.41 -22.58
C ALA A 21 -21.94 -40.91 -21.85
N VAL A 22 -21.13 -40.11 -22.55
CA VAL A 22 -20.05 -39.32 -21.97
C VAL A 22 -20.70 -38.24 -21.09
N LEU A 23 -20.65 -38.42 -19.77
CA LEU A 23 -21.04 -37.38 -18.83
C LEU A 23 -19.91 -36.34 -18.74
N PHE A 24 -20.04 -35.25 -19.49
CA PHE A 24 -19.42 -33.98 -19.12
C PHE A 24 -20.09 -33.49 -17.84
N ALA A 25 -19.50 -33.79 -16.68
CA ALA A 25 -19.81 -33.09 -15.45
C ALA A 25 -19.05 -31.76 -15.44
N GLY A 26 -19.54 -30.81 -16.25
CA GLY A 26 -19.27 -29.41 -16.05
C GLY A 26 -20.09 -28.93 -14.85
N ALA A 27 -19.52 -29.04 -13.65
CA ALA A 27 -19.99 -28.21 -12.55
C ALA A 27 -19.40 -26.82 -12.78
N MET A 28 -20.15 -25.96 -13.48
CA MET A 28 -20.00 -24.52 -13.34
C MET A 28 -20.35 -24.18 -11.89
N SER A 29 -19.36 -24.27 -11.01
CA SER A 29 -19.42 -23.58 -9.74
C SER A 29 -19.23 -22.11 -10.09
N ALA A 30 -20.35 -21.42 -10.32
CA ALA A 30 -20.40 -19.98 -10.23
C ALA A 30 -20.12 -19.63 -8.76
N CYS A 31 -18.84 -19.63 -8.40
CA CYS A 31 -18.38 -19.03 -7.16
C CYS A 31 -18.71 -17.55 -7.28
N SER A 32 -19.75 -17.13 -6.55
CA SER A 32 -19.90 -15.74 -6.18
C SER A 32 -18.56 -15.30 -5.55
N PRO A 33 -17.92 -14.21 -6.00
CA PRO A 33 -16.75 -13.72 -5.33
C PRO A 33 -17.17 -13.36 -3.91
N ASN A 34 -16.56 -14.02 -2.95
CA ASN A 34 -16.81 -13.82 -1.54
C ASN A 34 -16.22 -12.43 -1.19
N THR A 35 -17.01 -11.36 -1.26
CA THR A 35 -16.56 -9.96 -1.10
C THR A 35 -16.29 -9.56 0.36
N SER A 36 -15.86 -10.50 1.21
CA SER A 36 -15.64 -10.22 2.65
C SER A 36 -14.45 -10.96 3.26
N GLN A 37 -13.50 -11.43 2.46
CA GLN A 37 -12.15 -11.64 2.99
C GLN A 37 -11.36 -10.35 2.78
N LEU A 38 -10.83 -9.78 3.87
CA LEU A 38 -9.79 -8.76 3.80
C LEU A 38 -8.74 -9.25 2.80
N GLN A 39 -8.48 -8.48 1.76
CA GLN A 39 -7.44 -8.82 0.79
C GLN A 39 -6.12 -8.84 1.57
N GLN A 40 -5.58 -10.03 1.79
CA GLN A 40 -4.35 -10.21 2.54
C GLN A 40 -3.21 -9.58 1.76
N VAL A 41 -2.29 -8.91 2.46
CA VAL A 41 -1.06 -8.42 1.83
C VAL A 41 -0.22 -9.63 1.41
N GLU A 42 0.00 -9.78 0.12
CA GLU A 42 0.81 -10.84 -0.47
C GLU A 42 2.20 -10.29 -0.83
N SER A 43 3.22 -11.12 -0.62
CA SER A 43 4.61 -10.81 -0.97
C SER A 43 5.26 -12.03 -1.62
N THR A 44 5.53 -11.94 -2.92
CA THR A 44 6.07 -13.04 -3.71
C THR A 44 7.51 -12.74 -4.11
N ALA A 45 8.44 -13.66 -3.85
CA ALA A 45 9.84 -13.50 -4.26
C ALA A 45 9.99 -13.51 -5.78
N LEU A 46 10.81 -12.60 -6.31
CA LEU A 46 11.18 -12.56 -7.72
C LEU A 46 12.69 -12.77 -7.90
N SER A 47 13.06 -13.50 -8.94
CA SER A 47 14.44 -13.57 -9.42
C SER A 47 14.82 -12.30 -10.20
N ALA A 48 16.13 -12.04 -10.33
CA ALA A 48 16.63 -10.92 -11.12
C ALA A 48 16.14 -10.93 -12.58
N SER A 49 16.02 -12.11 -13.19
CA SER A 49 15.49 -12.26 -14.55
C SER A 49 14.02 -11.87 -14.63
N GLN A 50 13.20 -12.30 -13.67
CA GLN A 50 11.78 -11.93 -13.61
C GLN A 50 11.59 -10.42 -13.40
N VAL A 51 12.43 -9.77 -12.59
CA VAL A 51 12.41 -8.31 -12.44
C VAL A 51 12.67 -7.64 -13.77
N LYS A 52 13.72 -8.05 -14.50
CA LYS A 52 14.09 -7.47 -15.79
C LYS A 52 13.01 -7.62 -16.86
N GLU A 53 12.25 -8.72 -16.81
CA GLU A 53 11.12 -8.96 -17.73
C GLU A 53 9.89 -8.09 -17.40
N ARG A 54 9.76 -7.61 -16.15
CA ARG A 54 8.58 -6.90 -15.65
C ARG A 54 8.81 -5.41 -15.36
N ILE A 55 9.99 -4.86 -15.66
CA ILE A 55 10.24 -3.41 -15.55
C ILE A 55 10.65 -2.85 -16.91
N SER A 56 10.13 -1.67 -17.27
CA SER A 56 10.48 -1.00 -18.53
C SER A 56 11.91 -0.50 -18.56
N LYS A 57 12.46 -0.10 -17.41
CA LYS A 57 13.81 0.42 -17.27
C LYS A 57 14.41 -0.02 -15.94
N THR A 58 15.69 -0.38 -15.95
CA THR A 58 16.44 -0.61 -14.70
C THR A 58 16.67 0.72 -13.98
N PRO A 59 16.25 0.85 -12.71
CA PRO A 59 16.44 2.08 -11.96
C PRO A 59 17.91 2.27 -11.56
N THR A 60 18.29 3.50 -11.29
CA THR A 60 19.63 3.90 -10.81
C THR A 60 19.55 4.52 -9.43
N SER A 61 20.66 4.51 -8.68
CA SER A 61 20.74 5.16 -7.36
C SER A 61 20.51 6.67 -7.39
N THR A 62 20.63 7.29 -8.57
CA THR A 62 20.39 8.71 -8.81
C THR A 62 18.96 9.04 -9.24
N ASP A 63 18.13 8.03 -9.46
CA ASP A 63 16.72 8.26 -9.77
C ASP A 63 16.04 8.93 -8.58
N ASP A 64 15.12 9.86 -8.85
CA ASP A 64 14.54 10.69 -7.79
C ASP A 64 13.79 9.88 -6.72
N ASP A 65 13.33 8.69 -7.09
CA ASP A 65 12.53 7.77 -6.29
C ASP A 65 13.34 6.64 -5.67
N ALA A 66 14.65 6.60 -5.94
CA ALA A 66 15.55 5.67 -5.30
C ALA A 66 15.61 5.96 -3.79
N LEU A 67 15.40 4.93 -3.00
CA LEU A 67 15.47 5.01 -1.54
C LEU A 67 16.86 4.52 -1.11
N PRO A 68 17.73 5.40 -0.60
CA PRO A 68 19.09 5.00 -0.22
C PRO A 68 19.07 4.03 0.97
N VAL A 69 19.89 2.98 0.88
CA VAL A 69 20.08 1.97 1.94
C VAL A 69 21.57 1.66 2.05
N GLY A 70 22.28 2.44 2.87
CA GLY A 70 23.74 2.36 2.94
C GLY A 70 24.37 2.73 1.59
N GLU A 71 25.17 1.83 1.03
CA GLU A 71 25.77 1.99 -0.31
C GLU A 71 24.84 1.52 -1.45
N ASP A 72 23.73 0.86 -1.11
CA ASP A 72 22.74 0.32 -2.04
C ASP A 72 21.50 1.23 -2.11
N TYR A 73 20.53 0.82 -2.91
CA TYR A 73 19.24 1.51 -2.99
C TYR A 73 18.08 0.54 -3.21
N LEU A 74 16.91 0.93 -2.73
CA LEU A 74 15.63 0.31 -3.01
C LEU A 74 14.89 1.10 -4.07
N TYR A 75 14.07 0.42 -4.85
CA TYR A 75 13.18 1.04 -5.82
C TYR A 75 11.83 0.33 -5.82
N VAL A 76 10.75 1.12 -5.99
CA VAL A 76 9.38 0.63 -6.14
C VAL A 76 8.92 0.94 -7.54
N SER A 77 8.57 -0.09 -8.31
CA SER A 77 8.14 0.03 -9.71
C SER A 77 6.79 -0.62 -9.93
N ALA A 78 5.98 -0.03 -10.82
CA ALA A 78 4.83 -0.70 -11.39
C ALA A 78 5.30 -1.86 -12.29
N PRO A 79 4.73 -3.06 -12.18
CA PRO A 79 5.02 -4.14 -13.10
C PRO A 79 4.46 -3.81 -14.49
N GLU A 80 5.27 -4.05 -15.51
CA GLU A 80 4.81 -4.10 -16.90
C GLU A 80 3.80 -5.24 -17.04
N LEU A 81 2.62 -4.90 -17.56
CA LEU A 81 1.57 -5.88 -17.79
C LEU A 81 1.95 -6.78 -18.96
N THR A 82 1.82 -8.08 -18.77
CA THR A 82 1.88 -9.07 -19.86
C THR A 82 0.70 -8.87 -20.82
N GLU A 83 0.82 -9.34 -22.06
CA GLU A 83 -0.28 -9.29 -23.02
C GLU A 83 -1.55 -10.00 -22.52
N LYS A 84 -1.39 -11.04 -21.69
CA LYS A 84 -2.51 -11.74 -21.04
C LYS A 84 -3.21 -10.84 -20.01
N GLU A 85 -2.45 -10.13 -19.17
CA GLU A 85 -3.01 -9.20 -18.17
C GLU A 85 -3.66 -8.00 -18.85
N LYS A 86 -3.04 -7.46 -19.91
CA LYS A 86 -3.63 -6.39 -20.73
C LYS A 86 -4.95 -6.83 -21.38
N ALA A 87 -5.03 -8.09 -21.84
CA ALA A 87 -6.26 -8.63 -22.44
C ALA A 87 -7.36 -8.90 -21.41
N GLN A 88 -7.00 -9.12 -20.15
CA GLN A 88 -7.94 -9.27 -19.04
C GLN A 88 -8.42 -7.92 -18.49
N ARG A 89 -7.57 -6.89 -18.58
CA ARG A 89 -7.94 -5.52 -18.24
C ARG A 89 -8.94 -5.00 -19.27
N GLY A 90 -10.13 -4.59 -18.81
CA GLY A 90 -11.12 -3.99 -19.68
C GLY A 90 -10.56 -2.75 -20.35
N ARG A 91 -10.84 -2.53 -21.64
CA ARG A 91 -10.41 -1.30 -22.35
C ARG A 91 -10.90 -0.01 -21.66
N GLN A 92 -11.95 -0.10 -20.85
CA GLN A 92 -12.54 1.00 -20.10
C GLN A 92 -12.01 1.12 -18.66
N ASP A 93 -11.21 0.16 -18.19
CA ASP A 93 -10.65 0.14 -16.84
C ASP A 93 -9.46 1.10 -16.74
N ARG A 94 -9.59 2.11 -15.87
CA ARG A 94 -8.54 3.08 -15.60
C ARG A 94 -7.72 2.74 -14.36
N SER A 95 -8.06 1.68 -13.65
CA SER A 95 -7.45 1.34 -12.35
C SER A 95 -5.95 1.06 -12.48
N GLY A 96 -5.12 1.69 -11.65
CA GLY A 96 -3.67 1.46 -11.64
C GLY A 96 -3.27 -0.01 -11.36
N PRO A 97 -1.97 -0.36 -11.51
CA PRO A 97 -1.47 -1.73 -11.42
C PRO A 97 -1.79 -2.39 -10.06
N ASN A 98 -2.31 -3.61 -10.04
CA ASN A 98 -2.75 -4.28 -8.81
C ASN A 98 -1.62 -4.63 -7.83
N SER A 99 -0.38 -4.72 -8.31
CA SER A 99 0.81 -5.02 -7.53
C SER A 99 1.94 -4.02 -7.82
N SER A 100 2.97 -4.03 -6.96
CA SER A 100 4.22 -3.30 -7.17
C SER A 100 5.41 -4.23 -7.01
N ILE A 101 6.45 -4.02 -7.81
CA ILE A 101 7.74 -4.67 -7.62
C ILE A 101 8.58 -3.77 -6.72
N VAL A 102 9.02 -4.32 -5.59
CA VAL A 102 9.97 -3.69 -4.66
C VAL A 102 11.27 -4.47 -4.76
N ALA A 103 12.34 -3.80 -5.15
CA ALA A 103 13.63 -4.45 -5.35
C ALA A 103 14.76 -3.64 -4.74
N ARG A 104 15.73 -4.35 -4.14
CA ARG A 104 17.01 -3.78 -3.71
C ARG A 104 18.05 -4.04 -4.80
N TYR A 105 18.79 -3.00 -5.12
CA TYR A 105 19.83 -3.01 -6.12
C TYR A 105 21.17 -2.72 -5.47
N ARG A 106 22.22 -3.41 -5.93
CA ARG A 106 23.58 -3.13 -5.51
C ARG A 106 24.02 -1.78 -6.07
N GLY A 107 24.50 -0.88 -5.22
CA GLY A 107 24.88 0.48 -5.66
C GLY A 107 26.01 0.52 -6.68
N SER A 108 26.93 -0.45 -6.65
CA SER A 108 28.10 -0.46 -7.51
C SER A 108 27.83 -0.84 -8.97
N ASP A 109 26.82 -1.67 -9.23
CA ASP A 109 26.57 -2.27 -10.55
C ASP A 109 25.09 -2.35 -10.96
N GLY A 110 24.17 -1.96 -10.08
CA GLY A 110 22.73 -2.01 -10.33
C GLY A 110 22.16 -3.43 -10.43
N SER A 111 22.87 -4.45 -9.97
CA SER A 111 22.34 -5.81 -9.93
C SER A 111 21.30 -5.99 -8.83
N VAL A 112 20.27 -6.78 -9.11
CA VAL A 112 19.21 -7.08 -8.13
C VAL A 112 19.78 -7.95 -7.01
N LEU A 113 19.72 -7.46 -5.78
CA LEU A 113 20.07 -8.20 -4.56
C LEU A 113 18.91 -9.08 -4.09
N TRP A 114 17.71 -8.51 -4.08
CA TRP A 114 16.45 -9.22 -3.87
C TRP A 114 15.30 -8.41 -4.50
N ALA A 115 14.19 -9.09 -4.78
CA ALA A 115 12.97 -8.44 -5.23
C ALA A 115 11.71 -9.17 -4.74
N ARG A 116 10.65 -8.39 -4.50
CA ARG A 116 9.32 -8.87 -4.12
C ARG A 116 8.27 -8.23 -5.03
N GLU A 117 7.29 -9.00 -5.44
CA GLU A 117 6.02 -8.48 -5.92
C GLU A 117 5.05 -8.39 -4.75
N ILE A 118 4.51 -7.19 -4.51
CA ILE A 118 3.64 -6.86 -3.39
C ILE A 118 2.23 -6.56 -3.89
N THR A 119 1.23 -7.20 -3.29
CA THR A 119 -0.19 -6.98 -3.55
C THR A 119 -0.93 -6.70 -2.23
N PRO A 120 -1.77 -5.66 -2.12
CA PRO A 120 -2.02 -4.62 -3.11
C PRO A 120 -0.76 -3.81 -3.43
N ALA A 121 -0.75 -3.16 -4.59
CA ALA A 121 0.34 -2.27 -4.98
C ALA A 121 0.67 -1.24 -3.90
N VAL A 122 1.93 -0.86 -3.80
CA VAL A 122 2.35 0.34 -3.07
C VAL A 122 1.61 1.53 -3.69
N VAL A 123 1.21 2.51 -2.87
CA VAL A 123 0.51 3.72 -3.35
C VAL A 123 1.29 4.30 -4.54
N ASN A 124 0.64 4.36 -5.70
CA ASN A 124 1.28 4.70 -6.96
C ASN A 124 1.33 6.22 -7.11
N TRP A 125 2.44 6.81 -6.69
CA TRP A 125 2.71 8.25 -6.85
C TRP A 125 2.79 8.71 -8.32
N PHE A 126 3.10 7.80 -9.27
CA PHE A 126 3.77 8.26 -10.48
C PHE A 126 2.91 8.53 -11.70
N TYR A 127 1.68 8.01 -11.83
CA TYR A 127 1.07 8.01 -13.17
C TYR A 127 -0.42 8.24 -13.33
N ASP A 128 -1.30 8.05 -12.34
CA ASP A 128 -2.72 8.37 -12.50
C ASP A 128 -3.41 8.39 -11.11
N ASP A 129 -3.89 9.55 -10.66
CA ASP A 129 -4.99 9.58 -9.67
C ASP A 129 -6.23 9.09 -10.42
N ASP A 130 -6.44 7.77 -10.38
CA ASP A 130 -7.65 7.16 -10.90
C ASP A 130 -8.87 7.49 -10.02
N GLY A 131 -8.68 8.14 -8.87
CA GLY A 131 -9.72 8.49 -7.94
C GLY A 131 -10.39 7.27 -7.31
N SER A 132 -9.76 6.10 -7.35
CA SER A 132 -10.37 4.84 -6.91
C SER A 132 -10.49 4.72 -5.38
N SER A 133 -9.74 5.51 -4.62
CA SER A 133 -9.85 5.62 -3.16
C SER A 133 -9.52 7.02 -2.64
N ALA A 134 -9.82 7.30 -1.36
CA ALA A 134 -9.40 8.57 -0.76
C ALA A 134 -7.88 8.66 -0.64
N GLN A 135 -7.16 7.54 -0.53
CA GLN A 135 -5.70 7.53 -0.55
C GLN A 135 -5.14 7.94 -1.90
N ASP A 136 -5.77 7.51 -2.99
CA ASP A 136 -5.33 7.87 -4.35
C ASP A 136 -5.56 9.37 -4.58
N VAL A 137 -6.75 9.88 -4.24
CA VAL A 137 -7.05 11.33 -4.33
C VAL A 137 -6.12 12.19 -3.47
N ALA A 138 -5.63 11.64 -2.37
CA ALA A 138 -4.74 12.33 -1.44
C ALA A 138 -3.26 12.01 -1.64
N HIS A 139 -2.85 11.41 -2.76
CA HIS A 139 -1.49 10.89 -2.90
C HIS A 139 -0.44 11.99 -2.62
N ASP A 140 -0.72 13.24 -3.02
CA ASP A 140 0.06 14.48 -2.79
C ASP A 140 0.45 14.74 -1.33
N LEU A 141 -0.20 14.09 -0.37
CA LEU A 141 0.18 14.17 1.05
C LEU A 141 1.40 13.31 1.37
N LEU A 142 1.61 12.21 0.64
CA LEU A 142 2.70 11.24 0.85
C LEU A 142 3.95 11.52 0.00
N ASP A 143 3.95 12.66 -0.65
CA ASP A 143 4.99 13.21 -1.53
C ASP A 143 6.27 13.60 -0.76
N TRP A 144 6.09 13.92 0.52
CA TRP A 144 7.16 14.29 1.43
C TRP A 144 7.95 13.06 1.88
N ARG A 145 9.17 12.88 1.35
CA ARG A 145 9.93 11.62 1.54
C ARG A 145 10.26 11.28 2.98
N PRO A 146 10.61 12.22 3.87
CA PRO A 146 10.86 11.88 5.26
C PRO A 146 9.64 11.28 5.98
N ALA A 147 8.42 11.48 5.46
CA ALA A 147 7.20 10.86 5.99
C ALA A 147 6.26 10.29 4.92
N GLY A 148 6.80 9.75 3.83
CA GLY A 148 6.06 9.48 2.59
C GLY A 148 5.51 8.06 2.44
N TYR A 149 5.12 7.71 1.21
CA TYR A 149 4.57 6.38 0.90
C TYR A 149 5.60 5.25 1.06
N ALA A 150 6.89 5.54 0.91
CA ALA A 150 7.98 4.61 1.14
C ALA A 150 9.10 5.29 1.92
N VAL A 151 9.46 4.72 3.07
CA VAL A 151 10.48 5.27 3.97
C VAL A 151 11.42 4.17 4.43
N VAL A 152 12.70 4.52 4.64
CA VAL A 152 13.74 3.63 5.14
C VAL A 152 14.12 4.06 6.55
N SER A 153 14.33 3.11 7.48
CA SER A 153 14.78 3.43 8.83
C SER A 153 16.18 4.07 8.83
N PRO A 154 16.52 4.93 9.81
CA PRO A 154 17.83 5.61 9.84
C PRO A 154 19.05 4.68 9.76
N ASP A 155 18.95 3.51 10.36
CA ASP A 155 19.98 2.47 10.30
C ASP A 155 19.92 1.59 9.04
N GLY A 156 18.99 1.88 8.13
CA GLY A 156 18.80 1.16 6.88
C GLY A 156 18.23 -0.24 7.03
N ARG A 157 17.81 -0.70 8.22
CA ARG A 157 17.34 -2.09 8.43
C ARG A 157 15.94 -2.37 7.90
N TYR A 158 15.06 -1.38 7.90
CA TYR A 158 13.66 -1.57 7.53
C TYR A 158 13.26 -0.62 6.41
N VAL A 159 12.38 -1.09 5.54
CA VAL A 159 11.63 -0.24 4.61
C VAL A 159 10.14 -0.41 4.90
N SER A 160 9.41 0.70 4.98
CA SER A 160 7.97 0.73 5.16
C SER A 160 7.28 1.24 3.92
N LEU A 161 6.18 0.62 3.54
CA LEU A 161 5.44 0.86 2.30
C LEU A 161 3.95 1.03 2.60
N VAL A 162 3.40 2.19 2.28
CA VAL A 162 1.94 2.38 2.26
C VAL A 162 1.40 1.68 1.01
N LEU A 163 0.47 0.75 1.20
CA LEU A 163 -0.19 0.05 0.11
C LEU A 163 -1.47 0.77 -0.29
N ARG A 164 -1.93 0.56 -1.51
CA ARG A 164 -3.25 1.01 -1.94
C ARG A 164 -4.32 0.32 -1.09
N PRO A 165 -5.41 1.03 -0.73
CA PRO A 165 -6.54 0.41 -0.05
C PRO A 165 -7.07 -0.79 -0.87
N PRO A 166 -7.30 -1.96 -0.26
CA PRO A 166 -7.84 -3.12 -0.96
C PRO A 166 -9.28 -2.91 -1.42
N GLN A 167 -10.00 -1.97 -0.81
CA GLN A 167 -11.33 -1.54 -1.25
C GLN A 167 -11.20 -0.24 -2.02
N THR A 168 -11.35 -0.34 -3.33
CA THR A 168 -11.44 0.80 -4.24
C THR A 168 -12.79 0.81 -4.93
N ARG A 169 -13.30 1.98 -5.30
CA ARG A 169 -14.44 2.06 -6.21
C ARG A 169 -13.99 1.71 -7.64
N PRO A 170 -14.87 1.15 -8.48
CA PRO A 170 -14.55 0.94 -9.88
C PRO A 170 -14.26 2.28 -10.58
N VAL A 171 -13.17 2.35 -11.34
CA VAL A 171 -12.84 3.52 -12.17
C VAL A 171 -13.00 3.14 -13.64
N LEU A 172 -14.17 3.48 -14.19
CA LEU A 172 -14.54 3.17 -15.56
C LEU A 172 -14.65 4.44 -16.38
N HIS A 173 -14.16 4.40 -17.62
CA HIS A 173 -14.44 5.42 -18.62
C HIS A 173 -15.97 5.65 -18.75
N ASP A 174 -16.37 6.93 -18.75
CA ASP A 174 -17.77 7.40 -18.83
C ASP A 174 -18.68 7.04 -17.64
N SER A 175 -18.12 6.63 -16.49
CA SER A 175 -18.88 6.49 -15.24
C SER A 175 -18.98 7.82 -14.49
N ASP A 176 -20.15 8.06 -13.90
CA ASP A 176 -20.35 9.17 -12.94
C ASP A 176 -19.94 8.77 -11.51
N ASP A 177 -19.49 7.54 -11.27
CA ASP A 177 -19.07 7.04 -9.94
C ASP A 177 -17.91 7.85 -9.36
N ASP A 178 -17.07 8.45 -10.21
CA ASP A 178 -15.98 9.35 -9.82
C ASP A 178 -16.47 10.59 -9.06
N ARG A 179 -17.75 10.96 -9.22
CA ARG A 179 -18.38 12.12 -8.57
C ARG A 179 -18.94 11.82 -7.17
N ASN A 180 -19.07 10.55 -6.79
CA ASN A 180 -19.51 10.23 -5.43
C ASN A 180 -18.42 10.61 -4.42
N PRO A 181 -18.75 11.30 -3.32
CA PRO A 181 -17.78 11.64 -2.30
C PRO A 181 -17.25 10.35 -1.65
N LEU A 182 -15.93 10.26 -1.51
CA LEU A 182 -15.26 9.16 -0.84
C LEU A 182 -15.42 9.30 0.69
N ASP A 183 -15.72 8.19 1.37
CA ASP A 183 -15.72 8.15 2.83
C ASP A 183 -14.28 7.96 3.33
N VAL A 184 -13.61 9.09 3.58
CA VAL A 184 -12.23 9.15 4.06
C VAL A 184 -12.03 8.38 5.36
N ALA A 185 -13.01 8.41 6.27
CA ALA A 185 -12.92 7.76 7.58
C ALA A 185 -13.16 6.24 7.51
N ALA A 186 -13.93 5.78 6.53
CA ALA A 186 -14.15 4.36 6.28
C ALA A 186 -12.95 3.67 5.61
N GLN A 187 -11.97 4.43 5.12
CA GLN A 187 -10.80 3.85 4.47
C GLN A 187 -10.04 2.88 5.40
N ARG A 188 -9.60 1.76 4.82
CA ARG A 188 -8.74 0.77 5.46
C ARG A 188 -7.53 0.57 4.57
N THR A 189 -6.36 0.93 5.08
CA THR A 189 -5.11 0.88 4.33
C THR A 189 -4.12 -0.01 5.06
N HIS A 190 -3.25 -0.68 4.31
CA HIS A 190 -2.18 -1.49 4.88
C HIS A 190 -0.84 -0.76 4.78
N VAL A 191 -0.02 -0.90 5.81
CA VAL A 191 1.39 -0.53 5.77
C VAL A 191 2.23 -1.79 5.95
N LEU A 192 3.09 -2.07 4.97
CA LEU A 192 3.95 -3.24 4.93
C LEU A 192 5.39 -2.84 5.29
N ILE A 193 6.01 -3.60 6.19
CA ILE A 193 7.39 -3.40 6.61
C ILE A 193 8.21 -4.61 6.19
N LEU A 194 9.26 -4.36 5.41
CA LEU A 194 10.21 -5.37 4.97
C LEU A 194 11.56 -5.16 5.66
N ASP A 195 12.25 -6.25 5.93
CA ASP A 195 13.69 -6.23 6.18
C ASP A 195 14.41 -5.81 4.90
N SER A 196 15.20 -4.75 4.96
CA SER A 196 15.83 -4.19 3.76
C SER A 196 16.94 -5.07 3.19
N ALA A 197 17.53 -5.97 4.00
CA ALA A 197 18.61 -6.84 3.59
C ALA A 197 18.09 -8.10 2.88
N THR A 198 16.97 -8.64 3.34
CA THR A 198 16.40 -9.90 2.81
C THR A 198 15.14 -9.71 1.97
N GLY A 199 14.47 -8.57 2.10
CA GLY A 199 13.15 -8.31 1.51
C GLY A 199 12.05 -9.15 2.15
N GLU A 200 12.27 -9.76 3.31
CA GLU A 200 11.25 -10.52 4.03
C GLU A 200 10.30 -9.61 4.79
N THR A 201 9.03 -10.00 4.87
CA THR A 201 8.03 -9.27 5.65
C THR A 201 8.34 -9.37 7.14
N VAL A 202 8.57 -8.22 7.76
CA VAL A 202 8.76 -8.07 9.20
C VAL A 202 7.40 -7.88 9.89
N ARG A 203 6.57 -7.01 9.31
CA ARG A 203 5.26 -6.66 9.88
C ARG A 203 4.33 -6.15 8.80
N THR A 204 3.04 -6.39 8.99
CA THR A 204 1.97 -5.71 8.26
C THR A 204 0.99 -5.14 9.27
N VAL A 205 0.56 -3.90 9.07
CA VAL A 205 -0.46 -3.27 9.90
C VAL A 205 -1.59 -2.76 9.04
N GLU A 206 -2.83 -2.95 9.48
CA GLU A 206 -4.00 -2.28 8.93
C GLU A 206 -4.28 -1.03 9.76
N VAL A 207 -4.54 0.08 9.09
CA VAL A 207 -4.92 1.35 9.72
C VAL A 207 -6.27 1.83 9.21
N SER A 208 -7.00 2.52 10.07
CA SER A 208 -8.28 3.12 9.75
C SER A 208 -8.13 4.62 9.48
N GLY A 209 -8.83 5.09 8.45
CA GLY A 209 -8.76 6.46 7.96
C GLY A 209 -7.71 6.64 6.86
N LEU A 210 -7.56 7.88 6.42
CA LEU A 210 -6.55 8.30 5.45
C LEU A 210 -5.17 8.33 6.10
N ILE A 211 -4.15 7.77 5.46
CA ILE A 211 -2.77 7.96 5.91
C ILE A 211 -2.29 9.31 5.38
N LEU A 212 -1.90 10.18 6.30
CA LEU A 212 -1.32 11.49 5.99
C LEU A 212 0.21 11.41 5.89
N GLY A 213 0.83 10.46 6.61
CA GLY A 213 2.26 10.22 6.58
C GLY A 213 2.67 9.04 7.44
N GLN A 214 3.88 8.53 7.22
CA GLN A 214 4.49 7.48 8.05
C GLN A 214 5.99 7.68 8.19
N VAL A 215 6.56 7.30 9.33
CA VAL A 215 8.00 7.37 9.57
C VAL A 215 8.51 6.12 10.27
N LEU A 216 9.79 5.82 10.07
CA LEU A 216 10.48 4.76 10.78
C LEU A 216 11.50 5.37 11.76
N THR A 217 11.45 4.96 13.02
CA THR A 217 12.65 4.95 13.87
C THR A 217 13.45 3.68 13.59
N ASN A 218 14.50 3.41 14.37
CA ASN A 218 15.26 2.16 14.25
C ASN A 218 14.49 0.94 14.79
N ASP A 219 13.41 1.15 15.54
CA ASP A 219 12.71 0.12 16.31
C ASP A 219 11.19 0.20 16.24
N ALA A 220 10.62 1.22 15.58
CA ALA A 220 9.19 1.44 15.48
C ALA A 220 8.78 2.08 14.16
N LEU A 221 7.55 1.77 13.75
CA LEU A 221 6.80 2.47 12.72
C LEU A 221 5.82 3.41 13.39
N ALA A 222 5.79 4.69 13.00
CA ALA A 222 4.73 5.62 13.36
C ALA A 222 3.92 5.99 12.11
N VAL A 223 2.61 5.83 12.18
CA VAL A 223 1.67 6.16 11.08
C VAL A 223 0.70 7.21 11.57
N GLU A 224 0.60 8.32 10.84
CA GLU A 224 -0.42 9.34 11.06
C GLU A 224 -1.65 9.03 10.19
N THR A 225 -2.81 8.91 10.83
CA THR A 225 -4.10 8.83 10.12
C THR A 225 -5.06 9.92 10.52
N ALA A 226 -6.00 10.22 9.62
CA ALA A 226 -7.06 11.18 9.83
C ALA A 226 -8.38 10.73 9.18
N ARG A 227 -9.48 11.39 9.59
CA ARG A 227 -10.84 11.24 9.06
C ARG A 227 -11.13 12.23 7.92
N ALA A 228 -10.17 13.09 7.60
CA ALA A 228 -10.20 14.08 6.53
C ALA A 228 -8.80 14.20 5.91
N TYR A 229 -8.66 15.02 4.86
CA TYR A 229 -7.39 15.29 4.17
C TYR A 229 -6.42 16.21 4.94
N TYR A 230 -6.57 16.29 6.26
CA TYR A 230 -5.76 17.10 7.17
C TYR A 230 -5.93 16.58 8.61
N PRO A 231 -4.97 16.80 9.52
CA PRO A 231 -5.05 16.25 10.88
C PRO A 231 -5.89 17.10 11.85
N ALA A 232 -5.89 18.42 11.69
CA ALA A 232 -6.56 19.34 12.61
C ALA A 232 -8.11 19.27 12.55
N GLY A 233 -8.78 19.85 13.55
CA GLY A 233 -10.23 20.07 13.53
C GLY A 233 -11.04 18.78 13.39
N ASP A 234 -11.78 18.65 12.27
CA ASP A 234 -12.60 17.48 11.95
C ASP A 234 -11.78 16.30 11.41
N GLY A 235 -10.52 16.52 11.07
CA GLY A 235 -9.57 15.48 10.70
C GLY A 235 -9.29 14.49 11.83
N LYS A 236 -9.31 14.93 13.09
CA LYS A 236 -9.04 14.08 14.26
C LYS A 236 -7.74 13.26 14.11
N GLY A 237 -6.67 13.92 13.67
CA GLY A 237 -5.36 13.32 13.44
C GLY A 237 -4.90 12.48 14.62
N THR A 238 -4.40 11.28 14.33
CA THR A 238 -3.90 10.33 15.31
C THR A 238 -2.62 9.71 14.78
N VAL A 239 -1.55 9.76 15.57
CA VAL A 239 -0.34 8.98 15.30
C VAL A 239 -0.42 7.69 16.10
N THR A 240 -0.25 6.56 15.41
CA THR A 240 -0.16 5.24 16.02
C THR A 240 1.22 4.66 15.79
N VAL A 241 1.86 4.19 16.86
CA VAL A 241 3.22 3.69 16.88
C VAL A 241 3.23 2.19 17.14
N TYR A 242 3.86 1.44 16.23
CA TYR A 242 3.97 -0.01 16.23
C TYR A 242 5.43 -0.42 16.42
N SER A 243 5.71 -1.28 17.40
CA SER A 243 7.06 -1.83 17.61
C SER A 243 7.47 -2.75 16.46
N LEU A 244 8.70 -2.63 15.96
CA LEU A 244 9.27 -3.55 14.96
C LEU A 244 10.07 -4.68 15.60
N THR A 245 10.39 -4.56 16.89
CA THR A 245 11.15 -5.56 17.64
C THR A 245 10.26 -6.50 18.44
N ASP A 246 9.03 -6.07 18.74
CA ASP A 246 8.02 -6.88 19.43
C ASP A 246 6.64 -6.63 18.83
N ALA A 247 6.22 -7.52 17.93
CA ALA A 247 4.90 -7.46 17.30
C ALA A 247 3.74 -7.71 18.28
N SER A 248 4.00 -8.32 19.44
CA SER A 248 2.98 -8.62 20.47
C SER A 248 2.66 -7.41 21.35
N THR A 249 3.56 -6.42 21.41
CA THR A 249 3.31 -5.17 22.12
C THR A 249 2.16 -4.40 21.44
N ALA A 250 1.16 -4.04 22.25
CA ALA A 250 0.05 -3.20 21.81
C ALA A 250 0.58 -1.83 21.31
N PRO A 251 0.05 -1.32 20.19
CA PRO A 251 0.50 -0.04 19.67
C PRO A 251 0.14 1.11 20.62
N ALA A 252 0.99 2.12 20.69
CA ALA A 252 0.70 3.36 21.39
C ALA A 252 0.12 4.38 20.42
N SER A 253 -0.87 5.16 20.84
CA SER A 253 -1.47 6.20 20.00
C SER A 253 -1.62 7.51 20.75
N PHE A 254 -1.51 8.62 20.03
CA PHE A 254 -1.80 9.96 20.54
C PHE A 254 -2.45 10.82 19.46
N SER A 255 -3.31 11.73 19.87
CA SER A 255 -3.95 12.69 18.96
C SER A 255 -2.99 13.83 18.60
N THR A 256 -3.10 14.33 17.38
CA THR A 256 -2.34 15.47 16.87
C THR A 256 -3.22 16.31 15.94
N ASP A 257 -3.01 17.63 15.97
CA ASP A 257 -3.50 18.58 14.97
C ASP A 257 -2.39 19.03 14.00
N GLN A 258 -1.17 18.51 14.19
CA GLN A 258 0.02 18.77 13.41
C GLN A 258 0.38 17.55 12.54
N TRP A 259 0.99 17.81 11.39
CA TRP A 259 1.41 16.84 10.38
C TRP A 259 2.68 16.10 10.80
N LEU A 260 2.68 14.77 10.75
CA LEU A 260 3.87 13.94 10.91
C LEU A 260 4.78 14.13 9.70
N THR A 261 5.99 14.65 9.94
CA THR A 261 6.87 15.09 8.86
C THR A 261 8.27 14.48 8.89
N GLY A 262 8.56 13.60 9.85
CA GLY A 262 9.85 12.93 9.89
C GLY A 262 10.26 12.57 11.31
N ILE A 263 11.57 12.40 11.47
CA ILE A 263 12.19 12.05 12.74
C ILE A 263 13.47 12.86 12.96
N ASP A 264 13.85 12.99 14.23
CA ASP A 264 15.10 13.64 14.66
C ASP A 264 15.60 12.99 15.95
N ASP A 265 16.70 12.24 15.85
CA ASP A 265 17.32 11.53 16.98
C ASP A 265 16.31 10.65 17.74
N GLY A 266 15.55 9.84 16.98
CA GLY A 266 14.52 8.94 17.51
C GLY A 266 13.21 9.61 17.95
N ALA A 267 13.14 10.95 17.98
CA ALA A 267 11.90 11.68 18.20
C ALA A 267 11.10 11.80 16.90
N LEU A 268 9.78 11.82 17.01
CA LEU A 268 8.88 12.13 15.89
C LEU A 268 8.80 13.66 15.73
N LEU A 269 8.80 14.11 14.48
CA LEU A 269 8.66 15.52 14.12
C LEU A 269 7.25 15.81 13.62
N LEU A 270 6.62 16.79 14.25
CA LEU A 270 5.31 17.30 13.86
C LEU A 270 5.41 18.74 13.36
N SER A 271 4.73 19.05 12.27
CA SER A 271 4.69 20.38 11.64
C SER A 271 3.29 20.98 11.72
N PRO A 272 3.14 22.28 12.02
CA PRO A 272 1.83 22.95 12.00
C PRO A 272 1.20 23.04 10.60
N GLN A 273 1.98 22.77 9.53
CA GLN A 273 1.53 22.78 8.14
C GLN A 273 2.11 21.59 7.38
N SER A 274 1.41 21.13 6.34
CA SER A 274 1.95 20.08 5.46
C SER A 274 3.19 20.62 4.75
N LEU A 275 4.26 19.81 4.74
CA LEU A 275 5.45 20.09 3.93
C LEU A 275 5.38 19.45 2.54
N ALA A 276 4.37 18.61 2.29
CA ALA A 276 4.11 17.99 0.99
C ALA A 276 3.30 18.92 0.06
N THR A 277 2.21 19.51 0.61
CA THR A 277 1.26 20.35 -0.12
C THR A 277 1.51 21.84 0.09
N GLY A 278 1.43 22.63 -0.98
CA GLY A 278 1.66 24.08 -0.90
C GLY A 278 3.10 24.45 -0.57
N TRP A 279 4.05 23.55 -0.88
CA TRP A 279 5.46 23.68 -0.56
C TRP A 279 6.04 25.02 -1.02
N ARG A 280 6.61 25.73 -0.06
CA ARG A 280 7.26 27.03 -0.15
C ARG A 280 8.61 26.96 0.55
N ASN A 281 9.69 26.97 -0.21
CA ASN A 281 11.05 26.89 0.31
C ASN A 281 11.52 28.19 1.01
N ASP A 282 10.72 29.26 0.94
CA ASP A 282 10.97 30.57 1.55
C ASP A 282 10.39 30.72 2.97
N VAL A 283 9.58 29.76 3.44
CA VAL A 283 8.91 29.84 4.74
C VAL A 283 9.51 28.83 5.72
N SER A 284 10.09 29.32 6.81
CA SER A 284 10.53 28.46 7.90
C SER A 284 9.38 28.03 8.80
N VAL A 285 9.42 26.81 9.30
CA VAL A 285 8.45 26.26 10.26
C VAL A 285 9.10 26.02 11.62
N THR A 286 8.27 25.97 12.66
CA THR A 286 8.66 25.45 13.97
C THR A 286 8.16 24.03 14.09
N LEU A 287 9.08 23.06 14.13
CA LEU A 287 8.73 21.66 14.33
C LEU A 287 8.58 21.35 15.81
N THR A 288 7.55 20.59 16.17
CA THR A 288 7.41 20.01 17.51
C THR A 288 8.09 18.65 17.52
N ARG A 289 8.95 18.41 18.51
CA ARG A 289 9.53 17.08 18.78
C ARG A 289 8.67 16.36 19.81
N VAL A 290 8.26 15.14 19.53
CA VAL A 290 7.55 14.28 20.48
C VAL A 290 8.21 12.89 20.57
N ASP A 291 8.07 12.21 21.70
CA ASP A 291 8.44 10.81 21.79
C ASP A 291 7.39 9.90 21.12
N THR A 292 7.65 8.59 21.08
CA THR A 292 6.74 7.59 20.53
C THR A 292 5.42 7.41 21.31
N ARG A 293 5.24 8.15 22.41
CA ARG A 293 3.99 8.23 23.19
C ARG A 293 3.33 9.61 23.08
N GLY A 294 3.81 10.48 22.19
CA GLY A 294 3.26 11.82 21.98
C GLY A 294 3.66 12.84 23.04
N ARG A 295 4.59 12.52 23.95
CA ARG A 295 5.06 13.50 24.95
C ARG A 295 6.00 14.49 24.28
N LYS A 296 5.69 15.78 24.43
CA LYS A 296 6.52 16.86 23.89
C LYS A 296 7.92 16.84 24.51
N LEU A 297 8.92 16.78 23.64
CA LEU A 297 10.34 16.83 23.99
C LEU A 297 10.95 18.22 23.76
N GLY A 298 10.35 19.04 22.89
CA GLY A 298 10.82 20.38 22.60
C GLY A 298 10.30 20.89 21.25
N THR A 299 10.91 21.97 20.76
CA THR A 299 10.65 22.53 19.44
C THR A 299 11.96 22.83 18.71
N ILE A 300 11.93 22.78 17.38
CA ILE A 300 13.02 23.22 16.50
C ILE A 300 12.48 24.39 15.69
N GLU A 301 12.93 25.60 16.02
CA GLU A 301 12.53 26.81 15.30
C GLU A 301 13.33 26.98 14.02
N GLY A 302 12.80 27.73 13.06
CA GLY A 302 13.53 28.15 11.86
C GLY A 302 13.86 27.03 10.87
N VAL A 303 13.15 25.90 10.93
CA VAL A 303 13.38 24.76 10.02
C VAL A 303 12.91 25.10 8.61
N THR A 304 13.73 24.82 7.61
CA THR A 304 13.39 25.01 6.19
C THR A 304 13.31 23.66 5.47
N ALA A 305 12.54 23.59 4.39
CA ALA A 305 12.45 22.42 3.51
C ALA A 305 12.85 22.85 2.09
N PRO A 306 14.15 22.78 1.73
CA PRO A 306 14.63 23.25 0.43
C PRO A 306 14.24 22.34 -0.73
N ASP A 307 14.02 21.05 -0.45
CA ASP A 307 13.48 20.04 -1.35
C ASP A 307 12.36 19.22 -0.63
N ARG A 308 11.71 18.27 -1.34
CA ARG A 308 10.67 17.36 -0.79
C ARG A 308 11.27 16.17 -0.03
N LYS A 309 12.60 16.12 0.02
CA LYS A 309 13.39 14.99 0.48
C LYS A 309 14.05 15.26 1.84
N HIS A 310 14.25 16.53 2.18
CA HIS A 310 15.03 16.95 3.34
C HIS A 310 14.44 18.18 4.01
N TRP A 311 14.61 18.25 5.32
CA TRP A 311 14.48 19.47 6.11
C TRP A 311 15.85 19.86 6.65
N GLU A 312 16.07 21.16 6.87
CA GLU A 312 17.31 21.71 7.38
C GLU A 312 17.06 22.51 8.66
N ARG A 313 17.91 22.30 9.67
CA ARG A 313 17.95 23.20 10.84
C ARG A 313 18.50 24.56 10.42
N PRO A 314 18.06 25.67 11.06
CA PRO A 314 18.68 26.95 10.83
C PRO A 314 20.17 26.88 11.18
N LYS A 315 21.01 27.44 10.32
CA LYS A 315 22.45 27.55 10.57
C LYS A 315 22.65 28.43 11.81
N GLN A 316 23.30 27.90 12.83
CA GLN A 316 23.75 28.73 13.97
C GLN A 316 24.71 29.80 13.41
N ARG A 317 24.37 31.07 13.65
CA ARG A 317 25.23 32.21 13.29
C ARG A 317 26.31 32.42 14.34
#